data_AF-A0A290QAQ1-F1
#
_entry.id   AF-A0A290QAQ1-F1
#
_cell.length_a   1.000
_cell.length_b   1.000
_cell.length_c   1.000
_cell.angle_alpha   90.00
_cell.angle_beta   90.00
_cell.angle_gamma   90.00
#
_symmetry.space_group_name_H-M   'P 1'
#
loop_
_entity.id
_entity.type
_entity.pdbx_description
1 polymer ?
#
loop_
_entity_poly.entity_id
_entity_poly.type
_entity_poly.pdbx_seq_one_letter_code
_entity_poly.pdbx_strand_id
1 'polypeptide(L)' 'MSKSEILAELPKLSSQERGEILEQLWRLEEAAGLTDYEKYALNDAQAAYDANPNAVSPWSEVQARLRKRA' A
#
# COMPACT_ATOMS: atom_id res chain seq x y z
N MET A 1 -15.63 12.73 18.55
CA MET A 1 -15.08 13.43 17.37
C MET A 1 -15.72 12.84 16.13
N SER A 2 -16.18 13.69 15.22
CA SER A 2 -16.73 13.33 13.92
C SER A 2 -15.63 13.19 12.87
N LYS A 3 -15.90 12.49 11.76
CA LYS A 3 -15.00 12.41 10.61
C LYS A 3 -14.57 13.79 10.11
N SER A 4 -15.51 14.74 10.05
CA SER A 4 -15.25 16.12 9.61
C SER A 4 -14.30 16.87 10.54
N GLU A 5 -14.42 16.67 11.86
CA GLU A 5 -13.51 17.28 12.84
C GLU A 5 -12.10 16.71 12.70
N ILE A 6 -11.95 15.38 12.58
CA ILE A 6 -10.64 14.75 12.38
C ILE A 6 -9.96 15.32 11.13
N LEU A 7 -10.69 15.38 10.01
CA LEU A 7 -10.16 15.90 8.74
C LEU A 7 -9.78 17.39 8.82
N ALA A 8 -10.47 18.18 9.64
CA ALA A 8 -10.15 19.59 9.85
C ALA A 8 -8.90 19.80 10.72
N GLU A 9 -8.55 18.86 11.60
CA GLU A 9 -7.36 18.93 12.45
C GLU A 9 -6.08 18.45 11.75
N LEU A 10 -6.16 17.47 10.84
CA LEU A 10 -4.98 16.91 10.15
C LEU A 10 -4.04 17.94 9.49
N PRO A 11 -4.52 19.01 8.84
CA PRO A 11 -3.63 20.02 8.24
C PRO A 11 -2.85 20.84 9.26
N LYS A 12 -3.31 20.91 10.52
CA LYS A 12 -2.67 21.69 11.59
C LYS A 12 -1.50 20.96 12.23
N LEU A 13 -1.38 19.66 11.99
CA LEU A 13 -0.31 18.82 12.50
C LEU A 13 1.00 19.05 11.72
N SER A 14 2.12 18.74 12.36
CA SER A 14 3.40 18.61 11.69
C SER A 14 3.41 17.40 10.74
N SER A 15 4.40 17.34 9.85
CA SER A 15 4.58 16.17 8.98
C SER A 15 4.88 14.89 9.76
N GLN A 16 5.56 14.99 10.91
CA GLN A 16 5.85 13.84 11.75
C GLN A 16 4.56 13.28 12.38
N GLU A 17 3.75 14.13 13.00
CA GLU A 17 2.48 13.72 13.62
C GLU A 17 1.51 13.12 12.59
N ARG A 18 1.45 13.69 11.38
CA ARG A 18 0.69 13.08 10.28
C ARG A 18 1.22 11.71 9.89
N GLY A 19 2.55 11.52 9.93
CA GLY A 19 3.20 10.23 9.68
C GLY A 19 2.81 9.18 10.71
N GLU A 20 2.79 9.53 11.99
CA GLU A 20 2.38 8.65 13.08
C GLU A 20 0.91 8.24 12.95
N ILE A 21 0.02 9.18 12.60
CA ILE A 21 -1.39 8.88 12.32
C ILE A 21 -1.53 7.94 11.13
N LEU A 22 -0.79 8.19 10.05
CA LEU A 22 -0.84 7.35 8.85
C LEU A 22 -0.38 5.92 9.16
N GLU A 23 0.68 5.75 9.94
CA GLU A 23 1.16 4.43 10.36
C GLU A 23 0.09 3.71 11.18
N GLN A 24 -0.58 4.40 12.10
CA GLN A 24 -1.65 3.81 12.89
C GLN A 24 -2.85 3.43 12.03
N LEU A 25 -3.21 4.22 11.03
CA LEU A 25 -4.27 3.89 10.07
C LEU A 25 -3.91 2.63 9.28
N TRP A 26 -2.67 2.51 8.78
CA TRP A 26 -2.22 1.30 8.10
C TRP A 26 -2.35 0.05 8.96
N ARG A 27 -1.98 0.12 10.25
CA ARG A 27 -2.16 -1.01 11.17
C ARG A 27 -3.62 -1.43 11.32
N LEU A 28 -4.56 -0.50 11.27
CA LEU A 28 -6.00 -0.81 11.35
C LEU A 28 -6.49 -1.51 10.07
N GLU A 29 -6.07 -1.01 8.91
CA GLU A 29 -6.44 -1.61 7.61
C GLU A 29 -5.80 -3.01 7.47
N GLU A 30 -4.54 -3.18 7.86
CA GLU A 30 -3.88 -4.49 7.87
C GLU A 30 -4.58 -5.49 8.81
N ALA A 31 -5.04 -5.03 9.97
CA ALA A 31 -5.78 -5.87 10.92
C ALA A 31 -7.17 -6.28 10.40
N ALA A 32 -7.81 -5.48 9.55
CA ALA A 32 -9.06 -5.85 8.89
C ALA A 32 -8.86 -7.01 7.89
N GLY A 33 -7.63 -7.20 7.41
CA GLY A 33 -7.25 -8.22 6.46
C GLY A 33 -7.74 -7.92 5.04
N LEU A 34 -7.34 -8.78 4.10
CA LEU A 34 -7.68 -8.61 2.69
C LEU A 34 -9.19 -8.80 2.45
N THR A 35 -9.75 -7.91 1.65
CA THR A 35 -11.08 -8.09 1.05
C THR A 35 -11.09 -9.30 0.10
N ASP A 36 -12.26 -9.84 -0.22
CA ASP A 36 -12.37 -10.97 -1.15
C ASP A 36 -11.87 -10.62 -2.56
N TYR A 37 -12.06 -9.37 -2.98
CA TYR A 37 -11.51 -8.87 -4.23
C TYR A 37 -9.98 -8.87 -4.24
N GLU A 38 -9.35 -8.39 -3.17
CA GLU A 38 -7.89 -8.36 -3.06
C GLU A 38 -7.30 -9.78 -2.98
N LYS A 39 -7.95 -10.69 -2.25
CA LYS A 39 -7.56 -12.12 -2.24
C LYS A 39 -7.64 -12.72 -3.64
N TYR A 40 -8.72 -12.46 -4.37
CA TYR A 40 -8.87 -12.92 -5.74
C TYR A 40 -7.75 -12.39 -6.64
N ALA A 41 -7.48 -11.09 -6.57
CA ALA A 41 -6.42 -10.45 -7.37
C ALA A 41 -5.03 -11.04 -7.07
N LEU A 42 -4.71 -11.31 -5.80
CA LEU A 42 -3.46 -11.95 -5.43
C LEU A 42 -3.36 -13.39 -5.94
N ASN A 43 -4.45 -14.16 -5.83
CA ASN A 43 -4.48 -15.54 -6.32
C ASN A 43 -4.33 -15.59 -7.85
N ASP A 44 -4.98 -14.68 -8.57
CA ASP A 44 -4.87 -14.56 -10.03
C ASP A 44 -3.44 -14.19 -10.44
N ALA A 45 -2.84 -13.20 -9.77
CA ALA A 45 -1.45 -12.81 -10.00
C ALA A 45 -0.46 -13.96 -9.73
N GLN A 46 -0.69 -14.74 -8.67
CA GLN A 46 0.13 -15.91 -8.35
C GLN A 46 -0.02 -16.99 -9.43
N ALA A 47 -1.24 -17.29 -9.87
CA ALA A 47 -1.49 -18.26 -10.93
C ALA A 47 -0.84 -17.86 -12.25
N ALA A 48 -0.87 -16.57 -12.59
CA ALA A 48 -0.18 -16.04 -13.77
C ALA A 48 1.35 -16.19 -13.68
N TYR A 49 1.93 -15.94 -12.49
CA TYR A 49 3.35 -16.17 -12.26
C TYR A 49 3.71 -17.65 -12.36
N ASP A 50 2.94 -18.54 -11.75
CA ASP A 50 3.19 -19.99 -11.78
C ASP A 50 3.11 -20.55 -13.21
N ALA A 51 2.20 -20.02 -14.03
CA ALA A 51 2.09 -20.37 -15.44
C ALA A 51 3.26 -19.85 -16.30
N ASN A 52 3.85 -18.71 -15.95
CA ASN A 52 5.00 -18.16 -16.67
C ASN A 52 5.92 -17.30 -15.78
N PRO A 53 6.85 -17.93 -15.03
CA PRO A 53 7.74 -17.21 -14.11
C PRO A 53 8.69 -16.22 -14.77
N ASN A 54 8.92 -16.35 -16.08
CA ASN A 54 9.80 -15.46 -16.84
C ASN A 54 9.09 -14.19 -17.34
N ALA A 55 7.77 -14.07 -17.13
CA ALA A 55 6.99 -12.90 -17.52
C ALA A 55 7.04 -11.73 -16.51
N VAL A 56 7.74 -11.91 -15.38
CA VAL A 56 7.87 -10.88 -14.34
C VAL A 56 9.26 -10.26 -14.35
N SER A 57 9.36 -9.01 -13.88
CA SER A 57 10.66 -8.40 -13.59
C SER A 57 11.04 -8.62 -12.13
N PRO A 58 12.28 -9.00 -11.83
CA PRO A 58 12.80 -8.96 -10.47
C PRO A 58 12.64 -7.56 -9.87
N TRP A 59 12.32 -7.51 -8.57
CA TRP A 59 12.10 -6.23 -7.89
C TRP A 59 13.31 -5.30 -7.97
N SER A 60 14.53 -5.85 -7.92
CA SER A 60 15.78 -5.08 -8.07
C SER A 60 15.86 -4.33 -9.41
N GLU A 61 15.36 -4.93 -10.49
CA GLU A 61 15.32 -4.30 -11.82
C GLU A 61 14.27 -3.18 -11.86
N VAL A 62 13.10 -3.40 -11.25
CA VAL A 62 12.07 -2.37 -11.10
C VAL A 62 12.61 -1.17 -10.31
N GLN A 63 13.27 -1.42 -9.18
CA GLN A 63 13.89 -0.39 -8.35
C GLN A 63 14.95 0.41 -9.14
N ALA A 64 15.79 -0.28 -9.91
CA ALA A 64 16.79 0.37 -10.75
C ALA A 64 16.16 1.30 -11.79
N ARG A 65 15.02 0.90 -12.39
CA ARG A 65 14.27 1.76 -13.32
C ARG A 65 13.67 3.00 -12.67
N LEU A 66 13.09 2.86 -11.47
CA LEU A 66 12.49 3.97 -10.74
C LEU A 66 13.53 5.03 -10.35
N ARG A 67 14.72 4.60 -9.89
CA ARG A 67 15.82 5.51 -9.54
C ARG A 67 16.37 6.30 -10.73
N LYS A 68 16.26 5.77 -11.96
CA LYS A 68 16.65 6.50 -13.18
C LYS A 68 15.63 7.57 -13.60
N ARG A 69 14.42 7.55 -13.04
CA ARG A 69 13.33 8.50 -13.36
C ARG A 69 13.15 9.59 -12.31
N ALA A 70 13.81 9.46 -11.16
CA ALA A 70 13.89 10.48 -10.11
C ALA A 70 15.06 11.42 -10.37
#